data_AF-A0A972U1E2-F1
#
_entry.id   AF-A0A972U1E2-F1
#
_cell.length_a   1.000
_cell.length_b   1.000
_cell.length_c   1.000
_cell.angle_alpha   90.00
_cell.angle_beta   90.00
_cell.angle_gamma   90.00
#
_symmetry.space_group_name_H-M   'P 1'
#
loop_
_entity.id
_entity.type
_entity.pdbx_description
1 polymer ?
#
loop_
_entity_poly.entity_id
_entity_poly.type
_entity_poly.pdbx_seq_one_letter_code
_entity_poly.pdbx_strand_id
1 'polypeptide(L)'
;MLPKAQTLEDIRRVCKPLPLAGNELGADGYFIETDRARDPNQDTRQRLADALSENAPARVLFYGHRGCGKSTVLNKFVAEEGPAFLPVQFSVEDEMTPSNARAEDLLLVIAERVLSAAASEDI
;
A
#
# COMPACT_ATOMS: atom_id res chain seq x y z
N MET A 1 -4.46 14.60 -14.05
CA MET A 1 -3.16 13.88 -13.97
C MET A 1 -2.20 14.59 -14.92
N LEU A 2 -0.97 14.91 -14.49
CA LEU A 2 0.02 15.44 -15.43
C LEU A 2 0.46 14.30 -16.37
N PRO A 3 0.61 14.56 -17.69
CA PRO A 3 1.04 13.53 -18.64
C PRO A 3 2.45 13.02 -18.31
N LYS A 4 2.74 11.77 -18.66
CA LYS A 4 4.07 11.18 -18.50
C LYS A 4 5.12 12.07 -19.17
N ALA A 5 6.20 12.37 -18.46
CA ALA A 5 7.31 13.16 -18.98
C ALA A 5 7.83 12.55 -20.28
N GLN A 6 8.01 13.40 -21.30
CA GLN A 6 8.60 13.02 -22.58
C GLN A 6 10.08 13.43 -22.66
N THR A 7 10.52 14.32 -21.76
CA THR A 7 11.91 14.79 -21.67
C THR A 7 12.44 14.65 -20.24
N LEU A 8 13.77 14.64 -20.08
CA LEU A 8 14.41 14.64 -18.76
C LEU A 8 14.10 15.89 -17.94
N GLU A 9 13.86 17.04 -18.58
CA GLU A 9 13.48 18.27 -17.90
C GLU A 9 12.09 18.13 -17.27
N ASP A 10 11.15 17.51 -18.01
CA ASP A 10 9.78 17.30 -17.55
C ASP A 10 9.71 16.38 -16.33
N ILE A 11 10.67 15.45 -16.18
CA ILE A 11 10.72 14.52 -15.04
C ILE A 11 10.68 15.28 -13.71
N ARG A 12 11.39 16.41 -13.57
CA ARG A 12 11.39 17.18 -12.32
C ARG A 12 10.03 17.76 -11.96
N ARG A 13 9.15 17.94 -12.95
CA ARG A 13 7.81 18.50 -12.77
C ARG A 13 6.78 17.42 -12.42
N VAL A 14 6.98 16.20 -12.91
CA VAL A 14 5.99 15.11 -12.78
C VAL A 14 6.39 14.01 -11.80
N CYS A 15 7.70 13.79 -11.58
CA CYS A 15 8.18 12.74 -10.69
C CYS A 15 8.01 13.15 -9.23
N LYS A 16 7.10 12.47 -8.54
CA LYS A 16 6.91 12.58 -7.10
C LYS A 16 7.34 11.26 -6.48
N PRO A 17 8.46 11.20 -5.74
CA PRO A 17 9.00 9.96 -5.18
C PRO A 17 8.22 9.53 -3.92
N LEU A 18 6.90 9.47 -4.04
CA LEU A 18 5.96 8.98 -3.04
C LEU A 18 5.39 7.63 -3.49
N PRO A 19 4.81 6.85 -2.58
CA PRO A 19 4.12 5.64 -2.98
C PRO A 19 3.02 5.92 -4.00
N LEU A 20 3.01 5.21 -5.13
CA LEU A 20 1.91 5.28 -6.09
C LEU A 20 0.59 4.83 -5.46
N ALA A 21 -0.51 5.50 -5.82
CA ALA A 21 -1.86 5.17 -5.37
C ALA A 21 -2.92 5.43 -6.46
N GLY A 22 -4.12 4.85 -6.29
CA GLY A 22 -5.28 5.12 -7.13
C GLY A 22 -4.99 4.94 -8.63
N ASN A 23 -5.25 5.99 -9.42
CA ASN A 23 -5.07 5.95 -10.88
C ASN A 23 -3.60 5.81 -11.33
N GLU A 24 -2.62 6.08 -10.45
CA GLU A 24 -1.20 5.86 -10.75
C GLU A 24 -0.83 4.38 -10.86
N LEU A 25 -1.69 3.48 -10.36
CA LEU A 25 -1.52 2.03 -10.39
C LEU A 25 -2.16 1.37 -11.64
N GLY A 26 -2.95 2.12 -12.41
CA GLY A 26 -3.66 1.61 -13.59
C GLY A 26 -2.75 1.42 -14.81
N ALA A 27 -3.33 0.91 -15.91
CA ALA A 27 -2.60 0.63 -17.15
C ALA A 27 -1.91 1.88 -17.75
N ASP A 28 -2.56 3.04 -17.67
CA ASP A 28 -1.99 4.32 -18.12
C ASP A 28 -1.13 5.01 -17.04
N GLY A 29 -1.03 4.40 -15.85
CA GLY A 29 -0.32 4.90 -14.69
C GLY A 29 1.20 4.68 -14.75
N TYR A 30 1.84 4.78 -13.58
CA TYR A 30 3.29 4.69 -13.41
C TYR A 30 3.75 3.34 -12.87
N PHE A 31 2.82 2.48 -12.43
CA PHE A 31 3.16 1.17 -11.89
C PHE A 31 3.67 0.24 -12.99
N ILE A 32 4.74 -0.48 -12.69
CA ILE A 32 5.33 -1.49 -13.57
C ILE A 32 5.43 -2.79 -12.79
N GLU A 33 4.98 -3.88 -13.39
CA GLU A 33 5.12 -5.22 -12.83
C GLU A 33 6.61 -5.58 -12.74
N THR A 34 7.09 -5.76 -11.51
CA THR A 34 8.50 -6.08 -11.25
C THR A 34 8.70 -7.41 -10.56
N ASP A 35 7.64 -8.12 -10.16
CA ASP A 35 7.77 -9.37 -9.39
C ASP A 35 8.62 -10.41 -10.12
N ARG A 36 8.35 -10.65 -11.41
CA ARG A 36 9.16 -11.56 -12.24
C ARG A 36 10.64 -11.18 -12.31
N ALA A 37 10.95 -9.88 -12.28
CA ALA A 37 12.33 -9.39 -12.31
C ALA A 37 13.01 -9.46 -10.93
N ARG A 38 12.23 -9.40 -9.85
CA ARG A 38 12.71 -9.50 -8.46
C ARG A 38 12.95 -10.95 -8.05
N ASP A 39 11.96 -11.80 -8.28
CA ASP A 39 12.03 -13.25 -8.05
C ASP A 39 11.03 -13.96 -8.99
N PRO A 40 11.51 -14.69 -10.02
CA PRO A 40 10.64 -15.38 -10.96
C PRO A 40 9.80 -16.50 -10.33
N ASN A 41 10.15 -16.95 -9.12
CA ASN A 41 9.47 -18.03 -8.41
C ASN A 41 8.61 -17.54 -7.25
N GLN A 42 8.64 -16.24 -6.93
CA GLN A 42 7.92 -15.68 -5.79
C GLN A 42 7.19 -14.40 -6.17
N ASP A 43 5.89 -14.53 -6.39
CA ASP A 43 5.00 -13.38 -6.47
C ASP A 43 4.70 -12.88 -5.05
N THR A 44 5.18 -11.68 -4.74
CA THR A 44 5.03 -11.08 -3.40
C THR A 44 3.56 -10.82 -3.06
N ARG A 45 2.76 -10.40 -4.03
CA ARG A 45 1.33 -10.10 -3.80
C ARG A 45 0.53 -11.39 -3.66
N GLN A 46 0.86 -12.43 -4.43
CA GLN A 46 0.25 -13.75 -4.25
C GLN A 46 0.54 -14.30 -2.85
N ARG A 47 1.78 -14.19 -2.35
CA ARG A 47 2.12 -14.63 -0.98
C ARG A 47 1.35 -13.89 0.11
N LEU A 48 1.04 -12.62 -0.12
CA LEU A 48 0.17 -11.85 0.78
C LEU A 48 -1.27 -12.36 0.72
N ALA A 49 -1.81 -12.61 -0.48
CA ALA A 49 -3.15 -13.17 -0.65
C ALA A 49 -3.27 -14.55 0.03
N ASP A 50 -2.30 -15.44 -0.22
CA ASP A 50 -2.27 -16.79 0.35
C ASP A 50 -2.28 -16.74 1.89
N ALA A 51 -1.41 -15.90 2.48
CA ALA A 51 -1.33 -15.74 3.93
C ALA A 51 -2.63 -15.17 4.55
N LEU A 52 -3.37 -14.34 3.81
CA LEU A 52 -4.64 -13.76 4.27
C LEU A 52 -5.85 -14.68 4.01
N SER A 53 -5.73 -15.64 3.09
CA SER A 53 -6.79 -16.59 2.74
C SER A 53 -6.94 -17.74 3.74
N GLU A 54 -5.94 -17.95 4.61
CA GLU A 54 -6.03 -18.92 5.69
C GLU A 54 -7.17 -18.50 6.66
N ASN A 55 -8.03 -19.43 7.09
CA ASN A 55 -9.14 -19.17 8.04
C ASN A 55 -8.65 -18.85 9.48
N ALA A 56 -7.47 -18.26 9.62
CA ALA A 56 -6.85 -17.87 10.87
C ALA A 56 -6.35 -16.42 10.76
N PRO A 57 -6.40 -15.64 11.86
CA PRO A 57 -5.86 -14.28 11.85
C PRO A 57 -4.37 -14.27 11.51
N ALA A 58 -4.03 -13.71 10.35
CA ALA A 58 -2.65 -13.58 9.90
C ALA A 58 -2.02 -12.27 10.40
N ARG A 59 -0.72 -12.33 10.71
CA ARG A 59 0.10 -11.15 11.04
C ARG A 59 1.32 -11.16 10.14
N VAL A 60 1.37 -10.24 9.18
CA VAL A 60 2.45 -10.20 8.18
C VAL A 60 3.32 -8.98 8.40
N LEU A 61 4.63 -9.21 8.55
CA LEU A 61 5.63 -8.15 8.54
C LEU A 61 6.18 -7.98 7.12
N PHE A 62 5.78 -6.89 6.45
CA PHE A 62 6.28 -6.54 5.13
C PHE A 62 7.43 -5.53 5.23
N TYR A 63 8.67 -5.99 5.05
CA TYR A 63 9.88 -5.19 5.30
C TYR A 63 10.81 -5.13 4.08
N GLY A 64 11.77 -4.19 4.13
CA GLY A 64 12.73 -3.95 3.05
C GLY A 64 13.30 -2.54 3.10
N HIS A 65 14.32 -2.28 2.29
CA HIS A 65 15.03 -0.99 2.29
C HIS A 65 14.13 0.22 2.02
N ARG A 66 14.54 1.41 2.49
CA ARG A 66 13.84 2.66 2.16
C ARG A 66 13.80 2.85 0.64
N GLY A 67 12.64 3.20 0.10
CA GLY A 67 12.47 3.45 -1.34
C GLY A 67 12.32 2.21 -2.23
N CYS A 68 12.31 0.97 -1.71
CA CYS A 68 12.13 -0.22 -2.56
C CYS A 68 10.67 -0.45 -3.06
N GLY A 69 9.77 0.48 -2.80
CA GLY A 69 8.38 0.45 -3.28
C GLY A 69 7.39 -0.34 -2.43
N LYS A 70 7.69 -0.59 -1.13
CA LYS A 70 6.82 -1.40 -0.25
C LYS A 70 5.37 -0.91 -0.22
N SER A 71 5.17 0.35 0.12
CA SER A 71 3.83 0.95 0.20
C SER A 71 3.13 0.95 -1.17
N THR A 72 3.87 1.09 -2.27
CA THR A 72 3.32 0.96 -3.62
C THR A 72 2.83 -0.46 -3.92
N VAL A 73 3.58 -1.49 -3.51
CA VAL A 73 3.14 -2.89 -3.65
C VAL A 73 1.91 -3.16 -2.79
N LEU A 74 1.84 -2.63 -1.55
CA LEU A 74 0.65 -2.76 -0.71
C LEU A 74 -0.57 -2.02 -1.27
N ASN A 75 -0.39 -0.82 -1.84
CA ASN A 75 -1.48 -0.10 -2.50
C ASN A 75 -1.97 -0.85 -3.75
N LYS A 76 -1.06 -1.47 -4.51
CA LYS A 76 -1.40 -2.33 -5.65
C LYS A 76 -2.16 -3.57 -5.20
N PHE A 77 -1.71 -4.23 -4.14
CA PHE A 77 -2.39 -5.37 -3.54
C PHE A 77 -3.82 -5.01 -3.10
N VAL A 78 -4.00 -3.89 -2.39
CA VAL A 78 -5.34 -3.40 -1.99
C VAL A 78 -6.20 -3.05 -3.21
N ALA A 79 -5.64 -2.48 -4.26
CA ALA A 79 -6.40 -2.18 -5.49
C ALA A 79 -6.87 -3.44 -6.23
N GLU A 80 -6.16 -4.56 -6.09
CA GLU A 80 -6.46 -5.84 -6.74
C GLU A 80 -7.41 -6.70 -5.89
N GLU A 81 -7.14 -6.81 -4.59
CA GLU A 81 -7.86 -7.67 -3.65
C GLU A 81 -8.92 -6.92 -2.83
N GLY A 82 -9.04 -5.60 -3.01
CA GLY A 82 -9.98 -4.74 -2.29
C GLY A 82 -11.44 -5.22 -2.29
N PRO A 83 -11.97 -5.89 -3.34
CA PRO A 83 -13.32 -6.46 -3.29
C PRO A 83 -13.48 -7.67 -2.34
N ALA A 84 -12.40 -8.33 -1.94
CA ALA A 84 -12.43 -9.51 -1.07
C ALA A 84 -12.27 -9.17 0.42
N PHE A 85 -11.84 -7.95 0.75
CA PHE A 85 -11.55 -7.51 2.11
C PHE A 85 -12.09 -6.10 2.35
N LEU A 86 -12.22 -5.68 3.61
CA LEU A 86 -12.36 -4.25 3.95
C LEU A 86 -10.95 -3.69 4.22
N PRO A 87 -10.28 -3.06 3.24
CA PRO A 87 -8.92 -2.57 3.43
C PRO A 87 -8.90 -1.31 4.32
N VAL A 88 -8.29 -1.43 5.50
CA VAL A 88 -8.07 -0.29 6.41
C VAL A 88 -6.60 0.09 6.40
N GLN A 89 -6.27 1.18 5.72
CA GLN A 89 -4.90 1.68 5.60
C GLN A 89 -4.69 2.93 6.46
N PHE A 90 -3.58 2.95 7.21
CA PHE A 90 -3.10 4.14 7.91
C PHE A 90 -1.58 4.15 7.98
N SER A 91 -1.02 5.35 8.19
CA SER A 91 0.41 5.56 8.40
C SER A 91 0.62 6.12 9.80
N VAL A 92 1.55 5.55 10.56
CA VAL A 92 1.91 6.10 11.87
C VAL A 92 2.42 7.54 11.73
N GLU A 93 3.14 7.85 10.65
CA GLU A 93 3.69 9.19 10.41
C GLU A 93 2.60 10.27 10.18
N ASP A 94 1.43 9.86 9.68
CA ASP A 94 0.31 10.78 9.45
C ASP A 94 -0.53 11.00 10.72
N GLU A 95 -0.52 10.01 11.62
CA GLU A 95 -1.39 9.96 12.80
C GLU A 95 -0.71 10.46 14.07
N MET A 96 0.60 10.24 14.18
CA MET A 96 1.36 10.54 15.38
C MET A 96 2.86 10.70 15.09
N THR A 97 3.59 11.26 16.05
CA THR A 97 5.05 11.31 15.96
C THR A 97 5.65 9.93 16.25
N PRO A 98 6.34 9.26 15.29
CA PRO A 98 6.83 7.90 15.49
C PRO A 98 7.76 7.71 16.68
N SER A 99 8.52 8.75 17.06
CA SER A 99 9.44 8.69 18.20
C SER A 99 8.73 8.54 19.56
N ASN A 100 7.45 8.87 19.62
CA ASN A 100 6.66 8.86 20.85
C ASN A 100 5.49 7.85 20.79
N ALA A 101 5.35 7.13 19.68
CA ALA A 101 4.27 6.18 19.46
C ALA A 101 4.38 5.01 20.45
N ARG A 102 3.35 4.83 21.29
CA ARG A 102 3.22 3.66 22.16
C ARG A 102 2.29 2.62 21.54
N ALA A 103 2.33 1.41 22.08
CA ALA A 103 1.49 0.33 21.61
C ALA A 103 -0.01 0.65 21.79
N GLU A 104 -0.36 1.31 22.90
CA GLU A 104 -1.73 1.71 23.21
C GLU A 104 -2.26 2.76 22.21
N ASP A 105 -1.41 3.69 21.81
CA ASP A 105 -1.74 4.71 20.80
C ASP A 105 -2.04 4.06 19.44
N LEU A 106 -1.22 3.08 19.05
CA LEU A 106 -1.44 2.32 17.82
C LEU A 106 -2.74 1.51 17.86
N LEU A 107 -3.07 0.89 18.99
CA LEU A 107 -4.33 0.15 19.13
C LEU A 107 -5.54 1.09 19.01
N LEU A 108 -5.45 2.29 19.59
CA LEU A 108 -6.51 3.29 19.48
C LEU A 108 -6.71 3.77 18.03
N VAL A 109 -5.61 4.04 17.31
CA VAL A 109 -5.67 4.41 15.89
C VAL A 109 -6.23 3.27 15.04
N ILE A 110 -5.81 2.03 15.27
CA ILE A 110 -6.37 0.88 14.55
C ILE A 110 -7.87 0.77 14.78
N ALA A 111 -8.34 0.90 16.03
CA ALA A 111 -9.76 0.82 16.36
C ALA A 111 -10.55 1.96 15.70
N GLU A 112 -10.06 3.20 15.77
CA GLU A 112 -10.68 4.36 15.12
C GLU A 112 -10.78 4.17 13.61
N ARG A 113 -9.69 3.77 12.95
CA ARG A 113 -9.66 3.60 11.49
C ARG A 113 -10.59 2.48 11.01
N VAL A 114 -10.67 1.38 11.77
CA VAL A 114 -11.60 0.29 11.46
C VAL A 114 -13.05 0.75 11.61
N LEU A 115 -13.38 1.44 12.69
CA LEU A 115 -14.73 1.97 12.93
C LEU A 115 -15.13 3.00 11.85
N SER A 116 -14.22 3.91 11.51
CA SER A 116 -14.43 4.94 10.48
C SER A 116 -14.64 4.31 9.10
N ALA A 117 -13.85 3.29 8.73
CA ALA A 117 -14.03 2.55 7.48
C ALA A 117 -15.38 1.81 7.44
N ALA A 118 -15.71 1.08 8.51
CA ALA A 118 -16.94 0.32 8.61
C ALA A 118 -18.21 1.19 8.65
N ALA A 119 -18.12 2.44 9.12
CA ALA A 119 -19.24 3.38 9.10
C ALA A 119 -19.41 4.07 7.73
N SER A 120 -18.35 4.11 6.92
CA SER A 120 -18.36 4.75 5.60
C SER A 120 -18.82 3.82 4.48
N GLU A 121 -18.62 2.51 4.66
CA GLU A 121 -19.28 1.48 3.86
C GLU A 121 -20.59 1.15 4.59
N ASP A 122 -21.74 1.59 4.06
CA ASP A 122 -23.06 1.22 4.62
C ASP A 122 -23.21 -0.32 4.64
N ILE A 123 -22.75 -0.96 5.72
CA ILE A 123 -23.00 -2.37 6.07
C ILE A 123 -24.18 -2.43 7.04
#